data_AF-A0A3M1QFG4-F1
#
_entry.id   AF-A0A3M1QFG4-F1
#
_cell.length_a   1.000
_cell.length_b   1.000
_cell.length_c   1.000
_cell.angle_alpha   90.00
_cell.angle_beta   90.00
_cell.angle_gamma   90.00
#
_symmetry.space_group_name_H-M   'P 1'
#
loop_
_entity.id
_entity.type
_entity.pdbx_description
1 polymer ?
#
loop_
_entity_poly.entity_id
_entity_poly.type
_entity_poly.pdbx_seq_one_letter_code
_entity_poly.pdbx_strand_id
1 'polypeptide(L)'
;MKRNRTRTYLEAAAALCGVAALAACAHLLPRPTTHYDFSHKLHAKKLEIACLKCHAGVEASVDVKRRHSPTQKVCAECHEQEVGGRNCGRCHTNPEVLARARSREGLPRPDTMSHLKFAHASHMSRVDNDCTVCHEAILASTKPRGGALPDMDVCMQCHQDMYDRLQCNQCHVDLGDPKYQPKLVRFVHRGNWLRNHHLQAEQQGYATCQQCHLESFCSDCHSAVDNKIKMSGKWPRRVDRQFIHRGDWIDRHPVRARLDSQACLACHRINTCNDCHRRSGLQVVKSGLSILGGHPIVRVAAGGHDTSPAALSKIRLNIVECAGCHESRQPICLNCHSDDTLAINPHPPGFDPQLSRTKRAVCRKCHRS
;
A
#
# COMPACT_ATOMS: atom_id res chain seq x y z
N MET A 1 -21.87 63.13 -19.62
CA MET A 1 -20.98 62.20 -18.87
C MET A 1 -20.46 61.13 -19.83
N LYS A 2 -19.23 61.27 -20.34
CA LYS A 2 -18.61 60.30 -21.27
C LYS A 2 -18.09 59.11 -20.46
N ARG A 3 -18.79 57.98 -20.47
CA ARG A 3 -18.31 56.72 -19.89
C ARG A 3 -16.99 56.34 -20.59
N ASN A 4 -15.92 56.24 -19.80
CA ASN A 4 -14.55 56.07 -20.29
C ASN A 4 -14.39 54.70 -20.96
N ARG A 5 -14.10 54.67 -22.27
CA ARG A 5 -14.06 53.43 -23.09
C ARG A 5 -13.11 52.38 -22.52
N THR A 6 -12.04 52.80 -21.84
CA THR A 6 -11.07 51.93 -21.16
C THR A 6 -11.69 51.11 -20.02
N ARG A 7 -12.64 51.68 -19.29
CA ARG A 7 -13.34 50.99 -18.19
C ARG A 7 -14.27 49.90 -18.72
N THR A 8 -14.94 50.14 -19.84
CA THR A 8 -15.76 49.11 -20.53
C THR A 8 -14.92 47.96 -21.09
N TYR A 9 -13.70 48.20 -21.58
CA TYR A 9 -12.81 47.12 -22.04
C TYR A 9 -12.25 46.28 -20.87
N LEU A 10 -11.93 46.90 -19.74
CA LEU A 10 -11.47 46.20 -18.53
C LEU A 10 -12.60 45.37 -17.89
N GLU A 11 -13.82 45.91 -17.85
CA GLU A 11 -15.00 45.19 -17.36
C GLU A 11 -15.35 43.99 -18.28
N ALA A 12 -15.23 44.16 -19.61
CA ALA A 12 -15.42 43.07 -20.56
C ALA A 12 -14.33 41.99 -20.48
N ALA A 13 -13.06 42.38 -20.32
CA ALA A 13 -11.95 41.44 -20.16
C ALA A 13 -12.04 40.66 -18.84
N ALA A 14 -12.42 41.30 -17.74
CA ALA A 14 -12.65 40.63 -16.46
C ALA A 14 -13.82 39.64 -16.54
N ALA A 15 -14.90 39.99 -17.25
CA ALA A 15 -16.03 39.09 -17.48
C ALA A 15 -15.65 37.87 -18.34
N LEU A 16 -14.85 38.08 -19.40
CA LEU A 16 -14.33 37.00 -20.26
C LEU A 16 -13.40 36.05 -19.48
N CYS A 17 -12.49 36.58 -18.66
CA CYS A 17 -11.63 35.78 -17.79
C CYS A 17 -12.43 35.00 -16.73
N GLY A 18 -13.48 35.59 -16.15
CA GLY A 18 -14.36 34.91 -15.20
C GLY A 18 -15.13 33.75 -15.82
N VAL A 19 -15.66 33.92 -17.04
CA VAL A 19 -16.33 32.85 -17.79
C VAL A 19 -15.35 31.74 -18.19
N ALA A 20 -14.14 32.10 -18.61
CA ALA A 20 -13.09 31.12 -18.93
C ALA A 20 -12.65 30.31 -17.69
N ALA A 21 -12.52 30.95 -16.52
CA ALA A 21 -12.20 30.26 -15.27
C ALA A 21 -13.32 29.32 -14.80
N LEU A 22 -14.59 29.72 -14.95
CA LEU A 22 -15.74 28.86 -14.62
C LEU A 22 -15.89 27.68 -15.60
N ALA A 23 -15.65 27.89 -16.89
CA ALA A 23 -15.59 26.83 -17.89
C ALA A 23 -14.41 25.87 -17.63
N ALA A 24 -13.26 26.43 -17.24
CA ALA A 24 -12.10 25.65 -16.86
C ALA A 24 -12.38 24.79 -15.63
N CYS A 25 -13.19 25.20 -14.66
CA CYS A 25 -13.54 24.38 -13.49
C CYS A 25 -14.71 23.40 -13.71
N ALA A 26 -15.37 23.41 -14.87
CA ALA A 26 -16.54 22.55 -15.14
C ALA A 26 -16.23 21.05 -15.10
N HIS A 27 -14.97 20.66 -15.33
CA HIS A 27 -14.51 19.26 -15.23
C HIS A 27 -14.41 18.74 -13.78
N LEU A 28 -14.36 19.63 -12.78
CA LEU A 28 -14.29 19.27 -11.36
C LEU A 28 -15.67 18.94 -10.76
N LEU A 29 -16.76 19.27 -11.46
CA LEU A 29 -18.09 18.99 -10.97
C LEU A 29 -18.45 17.52 -11.24
N PRO A 30 -18.78 16.71 -10.21
CA PRO A 30 -19.13 15.31 -10.39
C PRO A 30 -20.34 15.19 -11.33
N ARG A 31 -20.18 14.44 -12.43
CA ARG A 31 -21.35 14.02 -13.22
C ARG A 31 -22.18 13.10 -12.34
N PRO A 32 -23.52 13.26 -12.31
CA PRO A 32 -24.35 12.28 -11.66
C PRO A 32 -24.11 10.90 -12.28
N THR A 33 -23.98 9.91 -11.40
CA THR A 33 -24.10 8.50 -11.73
C THR A 33 -25.45 8.26 -12.39
N THR A 34 -25.49 7.29 -13.31
CA THR A 34 -26.68 6.77 -14.05
C THR A 34 -28.02 7.44 -13.74
N HIS A 35 -28.58 8.18 -14.71
CA HIS A 35 -29.84 8.93 -14.57
C HIS A 35 -31.07 8.11 -15.01
N TYR A 36 -30.90 6.81 -15.23
CA TYR A 36 -31.94 5.90 -15.64
C TYR A 36 -31.71 4.53 -15.00
N ASP A 37 -32.80 3.79 -14.82
CA ASP A 37 -32.78 2.40 -14.40
C ASP A 37 -32.89 1.49 -15.63
N PHE A 38 -32.07 0.45 -15.65
CA PHE A 38 -32.05 -0.55 -16.70
C PHE A 38 -31.59 -1.89 -16.13
N SER A 39 -32.32 -2.95 -16.46
CA SER A 39 -31.99 -4.32 -16.06
C SER A 39 -31.47 -5.12 -17.24
N HIS A 40 -30.17 -5.43 -17.23
CA HIS A 40 -29.57 -6.39 -18.15
C HIS A 40 -30.14 -7.80 -17.94
N LYS A 41 -30.42 -8.19 -16.69
CA LYS A 41 -31.09 -9.47 -16.37
C LYS A 41 -32.43 -9.63 -17.09
N LEU A 42 -33.22 -8.56 -17.22
CA LEU A 42 -34.47 -8.62 -17.99
C LEU A 42 -34.19 -8.74 -19.49
N HIS A 43 -33.40 -7.82 -20.06
CA HIS A 43 -33.25 -7.72 -21.51
C HIS A 43 -32.35 -8.80 -22.10
N ALA A 44 -31.20 -9.09 -21.49
CA ALA A 44 -30.23 -10.04 -22.01
C ALA A 44 -30.53 -11.49 -21.57
N LYS A 45 -30.95 -11.71 -20.30
CA LYS A 45 -31.17 -13.09 -19.79
C LYS A 45 -32.60 -13.60 -19.94
N LYS A 46 -33.63 -12.77 -19.71
CA LYS A 46 -35.03 -13.24 -19.78
C LYS A 46 -35.64 -13.10 -21.18
N LEU A 47 -35.31 -12.00 -21.87
CA LEU A 47 -35.82 -11.71 -23.21
C LEU A 47 -34.84 -12.09 -24.32
N GLU A 48 -33.63 -12.53 -23.95
CA GLU A 48 -32.59 -13.03 -24.87
C GLU A 48 -32.24 -12.05 -26.01
N ILE A 49 -32.32 -10.74 -25.72
CA ILE A 49 -31.94 -9.71 -26.69
C ILE A 49 -30.42 -9.72 -26.86
N ALA A 50 -29.97 -9.91 -28.10
CA ALA A 50 -28.55 -9.94 -28.45
C ALA A 50 -27.81 -8.66 -28.00
N CYS A 51 -26.61 -8.82 -27.43
CA CYS A 51 -25.83 -7.70 -26.86
C CYS A 51 -25.57 -6.57 -27.88
N LEU A 52 -25.24 -6.94 -29.12
CA LEU A 52 -24.91 -6.02 -30.20
C LEU A 52 -26.11 -5.19 -30.69
N LYS A 53 -27.35 -5.60 -30.35
CA LYS A 53 -28.54 -4.79 -30.63
C LYS A 53 -28.46 -3.40 -29.98
N CYS A 54 -27.88 -3.33 -28.78
CA CYS A 54 -27.70 -2.10 -28.02
C CYS A 54 -26.25 -1.58 -28.05
N HIS A 55 -25.27 -2.49 -28.06
CA HIS A 55 -23.85 -2.16 -28.02
C HIS A 55 -23.20 -2.21 -29.40
N ALA A 56 -23.89 -1.70 -30.42
CA ALA A 56 -23.44 -1.75 -31.81
C ALA A 56 -22.04 -1.12 -31.99
N GLY A 57 -21.16 -1.83 -32.72
CA GLY A 57 -19.81 -1.38 -33.04
C GLY A 57 -18.78 -1.66 -31.94
N VAL A 58 -19.18 -2.27 -30.82
CA VAL A 58 -18.24 -2.69 -29.77
C VAL A 58 -17.29 -3.77 -30.28
N GLU A 59 -17.74 -4.66 -31.16
CA GLU A 59 -16.96 -5.76 -31.72
C GLU A 59 -15.73 -5.28 -32.51
N ALA A 60 -15.80 -4.08 -33.10
CA ALA A 60 -14.71 -3.46 -33.84
C ALA A 60 -13.83 -2.52 -32.98
N SER A 61 -14.10 -2.42 -31.67
CA SER A 61 -13.38 -1.50 -30.80
C SER A 61 -11.93 -1.93 -30.58
N VAL A 62 -11.00 -1.01 -30.82
CA VAL A 62 -9.55 -1.21 -30.64
C VAL A 62 -9.01 -0.72 -29.29
N ASP A 63 -9.86 -0.06 -28.50
CA ASP A 63 -9.55 0.38 -27.14
C ASP A 63 -10.79 0.30 -26.23
N VAL A 64 -10.58 0.51 -24.93
CA VAL A 64 -11.62 0.59 -23.88
C VAL A 64 -11.97 2.03 -23.49
N LYS A 65 -11.43 3.01 -24.20
CA LYS A 65 -11.66 4.44 -23.92
C LYS A 65 -13.04 4.86 -24.42
N ARG A 66 -13.46 4.30 -25.56
CA ARG A 66 -14.79 4.54 -26.13
C ARG A 66 -15.86 3.72 -25.42
N ARG A 67 -16.92 4.41 -25.01
CA ARG A 67 -18.12 3.78 -24.47
C ARG A 67 -19.11 3.51 -25.60
N HIS A 68 -19.28 2.24 -25.95
CA HIS A 68 -20.31 1.77 -26.87
C HIS A 68 -21.66 1.65 -26.15
N SER A 69 -22.14 2.75 -25.58
CA SER A 69 -23.41 2.80 -24.86
C SER A 69 -24.56 3.10 -25.82
N PRO A 70 -25.72 2.43 -25.70
CA PRO A 70 -26.85 2.68 -26.59
C PRO A 70 -27.34 4.12 -26.46
N THR A 71 -27.89 4.64 -27.56
CA THR A 71 -28.63 5.91 -27.57
C THR A 71 -30.08 5.67 -27.20
N GLN A 72 -30.80 6.73 -26.81
CA GLN A 72 -32.24 6.65 -26.55
C GLN A 72 -33.03 6.11 -27.75
N LYS A 73 -32.52 6.29 -28.98
CA LYS A 73 -33.14 5.78 -30.21
C LYS A 73 -33.30 4.26 -30.18
N VAL A 74 -32.32 3.51 -29.67
CA VAL A 74 -32.39 2.04 -29.61
C VAL A 74 -33.53 1.60 -28.69
N CYS A 75 -33.73 2.30 -27.58
CA CYS A 75 -34.83 2.00 -26.66
C CYS A 75 -36.20 2.23 -27.33
N ALA A 76 -36.32 3.27 -28.17
CA ALA A 76 -37.56 3.61 -28.87
C ALA A 76 -37.99 2.57 -29.90
N GLU A 77 -37.08 1.70 -30.37
CA GLU A 77 -37.42 0.60 -31.29
C GLU A 77 -38.39 -0.42 -30.68
N CYS A 78 -38.46 -0.52 -29.35
CA CYS A 78 -39.42 -1.37 -28.63
C CYS A 78 -40.30 -0.58 -27.65
N HIS A 79 -39.82 0.55 -27.13
CA HIS A 79 -40.53 1.40 -26.16
C HIS A 79 -41.04 2.70 -26.78
N GLU A 80 -41.53 2.67 -28.02
CA GLU A 80 -42.00 3.85 -28.75
C GLU A 80 -43.07 4.63 -27.97
N GLN A 81 -44.04 3.94 -27.37
CA GLN A 81 -45.12 4.58 -26.60
C GLN A 81 -44.59 5.30 -25.35
N GLU A 82 -43.55 4.78 -24.71
CA GLU A 82 -42.97 5.36 -23.49
C GLU A 82 -42.02 6.52 -23.81
N VAL A 83 -41.24 6.38 -24.88
CA VAL A 83 -40.31 7.42 -25.36
C VAL A 83 -41.06 8.56 -26.05
N GLY A 84 -42.05 8.24 -26.89
CA GLY A 84 -42.89 9.20 -27.60
C GLY A 84 -43.99 9.84 -26.74
N GLY A 85 -44.50 9.12 -25.74
CA GLY A 85 -45.55 9.58 -24.82
C GLY A 85 -45.09 10.50 -23.69
N ARG A 86 -43.79 10.85 -23.62
CA ARG A 86 -43.18 11.66 -22.54
C ARG A 86 -43.26 11.03 -21.13
N ASN A 87 -43.45 9.71 -21.04
CA ASN A 87 -43.43 8.95 -19.78
C ASN A 87 -41.99 8.71 -19.28
N CYS A 88 -41.20 9.78 -19.19
CA CYS A 88 -39.78 9.72 -18.86
C CYS A 88 -39.53 9.06 -17.49
N GLY A 89 -40.47 9.19 -16.54
CA GLY A 89 -40.37 8.66 -15.18
C GLY A 89 -40.33 7.13 -15.08
N ARG A 90 -40.68 6.41 -16.15
CA ARG A 90 -40.60 4.94 -16.19
C ARG A 90 -39.16 4.44 -16.23
N CYS A 91 -38.28 5.21 -16.87
CA CYS A 91 -36.85 4.88 -17.00
C CYS A 91 -35.98 5.82 -16.19
N HIS A 92 -36.34 7.11 -16.09
CA HIS A 92 -35.57 8.13 -15.40
C HIS A 92 -36.11 8.34 -13.98
N THR A 93 -35.32 7.97 -12.98
CA THR A 93 -35.71 8.02 -11.57
C THR A 93 -35.77 9.44 -11.00
N ASN A 94 -35.05 10.40 -11.60
CA ASN A 94 -34.97 11.76 -11.09
C ASN A 94 -34.89 12.78 -12.24
N PRO A 95 -35.92 13.66 -12.40
CA PRO A 95 -35.94 14.71 -13.43
C PRO A 95 -34.79 15.71 -13.35
N GLU A 96 -34.33 16.07 -12.14
CA GLU A 96 -33.19 16.96 -11.96
C GLU A 96 -31.88 16.29 -12.40
N VAL A 97 -31.73 15.00 -12.08
CA VAL A 97 -30.56 14.22 -12.49
C VAL A 97 -30.53 14.03 -14.01
N LEU A 98 -31.70 13.82 -14.64
CA LEU A 98 -31.84 13.81 -16.10
C LEU A 98 -31.48 15.17 -16.70
N ALA A 99 -31.97 16.29 -16.15
CA ALA A 99 -31.64 17.63 -16.62
C ALA A 99 -30.13 17.92 -16.53
N ARG A 100 -29.48 17.52 -15.42
CA ARG A 100 -28.03 17.61 -15.24
C ARG A 100 -27.26 16.68 -16.19
N ALA A 101 -27.80 15.52 -16.53
CA ALA A 101 -27.19 14.61 -17.49
C ALA A 101 -27.22 15.21 -18.91
N ARG A 102 -28.37 15.76 -19.32
CA ARG A 102 -28.56 16.43 -20.63
C ARG A 102 -27.64 17.64 -20.81
N SER A 103 -27.55 18.52 -19.81
CA SER A 103 -26.67 19.70 -19.88
C SER A 103 -25.18 19.37 -19.99
N ARG A 104 -24.81 18.10 -19.77
CA ARG A 104 -23.43 17.61 -19.80
C ARG A 104 -23.20 16.56 -20.88
N GLU A 105 -24.15 16.32 -21.78
CA GLU A 105 -24.05 15.24 -22.77
C GLU A 105 -22.86 15.45 -23.74
N GLY A 106 -22.62 16.69 -24.17
CA GLY A 106 -21.52 17.07 -25.06
C GLY A 106 -20.15 17.28 -24.40
N LEU A 107 -20.04 17.16 -23.07
CA LEU A 107 -18.74 17.31 -22.40
C LEU A 107 -17.87 16.04 -22.57
N PRO A 108 -16.54 16.15 -22.69
CA PRO A 108 -15.65 14.98 -22.66
C PRO A 108 -15.87 14.16 -21.37
N ARG A 109 -15.93 12.82 -21.47
CA ARG A 109 -16.03 11.94 -20.29
C ARG A 109 -14.62 11.61 -19.77
N PRO A 110 -14.40 11.58 -18.44
CA PRO A 110 -13.13 11.14 -17.89
C PRO A 110 -12.85 9.70 -18.33
N ASP A 111 -11.69 9.49 -18.93
CA ASP A 111 -11.23 8.16 -19.26
C ASP A 111 -10.87 7.44 -17.95
N THR A 112 -11.71 6.47 -17.59
CA THR A 112 -11.61 5.74 -16.32
C THR A 112 -10.90 4.40 -16.49
N MET A 113 -10.71 3.97 -17.74
CA MET A 113 -10.11 2.68 -18.12
C MET A 113 -8.86 2.86 -19.00
N SER A 114 -8.34 4.09 -19.12
CA SER A 114 -7.12 4.45 -19.86
C SER A 114 -5.88 3.63 -19.49
N HIS A 115 -5.90 2.97 -18.33
CA HIS A 115 -4.79 2.18 -17.81
C HIS A 115 -4.70 0.77 -18.41
N LEU A 116 -5.66 0.35 -19.24
CA LEU A 116 -5.66 -0.97 -19.89
C LEU A 116 -5.53 -0.88 -21.43
N LYS A 117 -4.69 -1.76 -21.98
CA LYS A 117 -4.54 -2.07 -23.40
C LYS A 117 -5.44 -3.25 -23.73
N PHE A 118 -6.66 -2.96 -24.15
CA PHE A 118 -7.62 -4.00 -24.54
C PHE A 118 -8.41 -3.57 -25.77
N ALA A 119 -8.55 -4.50 -26.72
CA ALA A 119 -9.30 -4.34 -27.95
C ALA A 119 -10.31 -5.49 -28.07
N HIS A 120 -11.61 -5.18 -28.15
CA HIS A 120 -12.63 -6.18 -28.43
C HIS A 120 -12.35 -6.86 -29.78
N ALA A 121 -11.98 -6.08 -30.80
CA ALA A 121 -11.66 -6.58 -32.14
C ALA A 121 -10.61 -7.71 -32.16
N SER A 122 -9.66 -7.69 -31.22
CA SER A 122 -8.62 -8.73 -31.12
C SER A 122 -9.07 -10.00 -30.42
N HIS A 123 -10.22 -9.96 -29.71
CA HIS A 123 -10.74 -11.07 -28.92
C HIS A 123 -11.97 -11.72 -29.53
N MET A 124 -12.78 -11.01 -30.34
CA MET A 124 -14.06 -11.50 -30.86
C MET A 124 -13.98 -12.89 -31.51
N SER A 125 -13.01 -13.10 -32.41
CA SER A 125 -12.83 -14.39 -33.09
C SER A 125 -12.31 -15.50 -32.18
N ARG A 126 -11.68 -15.17 -31.05
CA ARG A 126 -11.13 -16.14 -30.09
C ARG A 126 -12.18 -16.66 -29.11
N VAL A 127 -13.30 -15.96 -28.99
CA VAL A 127 -14.42 -16.30 -28.10
C VAL A 127 -15.71 -16.57 -28.89
N ASP A 128 -15.59 -16.85 -30.19
CA ASP A 128 -16.73 -17.12 -31.08
C ASP A 128 -17.83 -16.03 -31.05
N ASN A 129 -17.44 -14.77 -30.86
CA ASN A 129 -18.32 -13.62 -30.65
C ASN A 129 -19.24 -13.73 -29.42
N ASP A 130 -18.98 -14.65 -28.50
CA ASP A 130 -19.70 -14.77 -27.24
C ASP A 130 -19.19 -13.78 -26.20
N CYS A 131 -19.98 -12.74 -25.97
CA CYS A 131 -19.71 -11.72 -24.95
C CYS A 131 -19.69 -12.29 -23.53
N THR A 132 -20.42 -13.39 -23.27
CA THR A 132 -20.65 -13.91 -21.92
C THR A 132 -19.42 -14.60 -21.34
N VAL A 133 -18.51 -15.07 -22.19
CA VAL A 133 -17.18 -15.58 -21.79
C VAL A 133 -16.47 -14.60 -20.85
N CYS A 134 -16.60 -13.29 -21.11
CA CYS A 134 -16.01 -12.26 -20.25
C CYS A 134 -17.04 -11.56 -19.35
N HIS A 135 -18.24 -11.32 -19.86
CA HIS A 135 -19.24 -10.44 -19.22
C HIS A 135 -20.38 -11.20 -18.53
N GLU A 136 -20.24 -12.48 -18.19
CA GLU A 136 -21.31 -13.30 -17.63
C GLU A 136 -22.09 -12.63 -16.48
N ALA A 137 -21.38 -11.94 -15.58
CA ALA A 137 -21.98 -11.24 -14.44
C ALA A 137 -23.04 -10.20 -14.83
N ILE A 138 -23.02 -9.67 -16.07
CA ILE A 138 -24.01 -8.74 -16.59
C ILE A 138 -25.41 -9.36 -16.66
N LEU A 139 -25.50 -10.69 -16.88
CA LEU A 139 -26.76 -11.42 -16.98
C LEU A 139 -27.54 -11.45 -15.66
N ALA A 140 -26.86 -11.23 -14.54
CA ALA A 140 -27.48 -11.09 -13.22
C ALA A 140 -27.83 -9.64 -12.86
N SER A 141 -27.34 -8.67 -13.63
CA SER A 141 -27.38 -7.25 -13.26
C SER A 141 -28.76 -6.63 -13.44
N THR A 142 -29.26 -6.02 -12.37
CA THR A 142 -30.48 -5.19 -12.38
C THR A 142 -30.17 -3.70 -12.54
N LYS A 143 -28.89 -3.35 -12.78
CA LYS A 143 -28.43 -1.97 -12.89
C LYS A 143 -27.78 -1.70 -14.25
N PRO A 144 -27.75 -0.43 -14.72
CA PRO A 144 -27.08 -0.09 -15.97
C PRO A 144 -25.55 -0.25 -15.92
N ARG A 145 -24.93 -0.14 -14.73
CA ARG A 145 -23.46 -0.16 -14.55
C ARG A 145 -22.99 -1.06 -13.40
N GLY A 146 -23.78 -2.03 -12.96
CA GLY A 146 -23.40 -2.95 -11.87
C GLY A 146 -22.82 -4.26 -12.42
N GLY A 147 -21.62 -4.64 -12.00
CA GLY A 147 -21.00 -5.95 -12.31
C GLY A 147 -20.65 -6.17 -13.79
N ALA A 148 -20.48 -5.09 -14.56
CA ALA A 148 -20.40 -5.15 -16.02
C ALA A 148 -18.98 -5.28 -16.56
N LEU A 149 -17.96 -4.92 -15.79
CA LEU A 149 -16.57 -5.00 -16.23
C LEU A 149 -15.96 -6.31 -15.71
N PRO A 150 -15.31 -7.10 -16.57
CA PRO A 150 -14.62 -8.30 -16.15
C PRO A 150 -13.51 -7.92 -15.17
N ASP A 151 -13.39 -8.70 -14.09
CA ASP A 151 -12.24 -8.63 -13.21
C ASP A 151 -11.02 -9.28 -13.88
N MET A 152 -9.83 -8.99 -13.36
CA MET A 152 -8.57 -9.53 -13.89
C MET A 152 -8.60 -11.07 -14.00
N ASP A 153 -9.25 -11.74 -13.04
CA ASP A 153 -9.38 -13.20 -12.99
C ASP A 153 -10.02 -13.78 -14.26
N VAL A 154 -10.96 -13.05 -14.86
CA VAL A 154 -11.60 -13.46 -16.14
C VAL A 154 -10.58 -13.44 -17.27
N CYS A 155 -9.74 -12.41 -17.35
CA CYS A 155 -8.66 -12.36 -18.33
C CYS A 155 -7.66 -13.50 -18.11
N MET A 156 -7.41 -13.86 -16.85
CA MET A 156 -6.44 -14.91 -16.49
C MET A 156 -6.90 -16.31 -16.85
N GLN A 157 -8.19 -16.54 -17.07
CA GLN A 157 -8.67 -17.85 -17.57
C GLN A 157 -7.97 -18.28 -18.88
N CYS A 158 -7.57 -17.31 -19.72
CA CYS A 158 -6.80 -17.56 -20.94
C CYS A 158 -5.36 -17.01 -20.89
N HIS A 159 -5.10 -15.97 -20.09
CA HIS A 159 -3.80 -15.27 -20.06
C HIS A 159 -2.95 -15.55 -18.81
N GLN A 160 -3.22 -16.65 -18.10
CA GLN A 160 -2.49 -17.06 -16.89
C GLN A 160 -0.97 -17.07 -17.10
N ASP A 161 -0.50 -17.59 -18.24
CA ASP A 161 0.94 -17.65 -18.58
C ASP A 161 1.62 -16.28 -18.66
N MET A 162 0.89 -15.23 -19.06
CA MET A 162 1.43 -13.87 -19.09
C MET A 162 1.61 -13.35 -17.68
N TYR A 163 0.66 -13.65 -16.80
CA TYR A 163 0.73 -13.28 -15.38
C TYR A 163 1.83 -14.03 -14.63
N ASP A 164 1.97 -15.33 -14.86
CA ASP A 164 3.02 -16.14 -14.23
C ASP A 164 4.43 -15.71 -14.65
N ARG A 165 4.57 -15.19 -15.87
CA ARG A 165 5.81 -14.60 -16.39
C ARG A 165 5.94 -13.10 -16.13
N LEU A 166 5.04 -12.51 -15.35
CA LEU A 166 5.07 -11.11 -14.95
C LEU A 166 5.08 -10.13 -16.13
N GLN A 167 4.35 -10.47 -17.19
CA GLN A 167 4.23 -9.64 -18.40
C GLN A 167 3.06 -8.64 -18.25
N CYS A 168 3.05 -7.90 -17.14
CA CYS A 168 1.93 -7.02 -16.75
C CYS A 168 1.72 -5.88 -17.75
N ASN A 169 2.80 -5.38 -18.34
CA ASN A 169 2.79 -4.30 -19.32
C ASN A 169 2.14 -4.65 -20.68
N GLN A 170 1.82 -5.92 -20.93
CA GLN A 170 1.06 -6.35 -22.11
C GLN A 170 -0.39 -5.89 -22.03
N CYS A 171 -0.95 -5.89 -20.82
CA CYS A 171 -2.32 -5.46 -20.56
C CYS A 171 -2.38 -4.06 -19.95
N HIS A 172 -1.40 -3.67 -19.13
CA HIS A 172 -1.42 -2.37 -18.45
C HIS A 172 -0.61 -1.31 -19.19
N VAL A 173 -1.15 -0.10 -19.24
CA VAL A 173 -0.45 1.10 -19.76
C VAL A 173 0.53 1.64 -18.73
N ASP A 174 0.08 1.76 -17.49
CA ASP A 174 0.88 2.26 -16.37
C ASP A 174 0.39 1.62 -15.06
N LEU A 175 1.31 1.07 -14.28
CA LEU A 175 1.08 0.51 -12.94
C LEU A 175 1.82 1.31 -11.85
N GLY A 176 2.39 2.47 -12.18
CA GLY A 176 3.00 3.39 -11.21
C GLY A 176 1.98 4.00 -10.26
N ASP A 177 0.72 4.16 -10.69
CA ASP A 177 -0.37 4.61 -9.82
C ASP A 177 -0.84 3.46 -8.90
N PRO A 178 -0.74 3.62 -7.56
CA PRO A 178 -1.17 2.61 -6.58
C PRO A 178 -2.64 2.17 -6.74
N LYS A 179 -3.48 2.98 -7.36
CA LYS A 179 -4.87 2.64 -7.65
C LYS A 179 -5.01 1.47 -8.63
N TYR A 180 -4.08 1.34 -9.58
CA TYR A 180 -4.12 0.32 -10.63
C TYR A 180 -3.16 -0.85 -10.37
N GLN A 181 -2.33 -0.75 -9.31
CA GLN A 181 -1.41 -1.82 -8.94
C GLN A 181 -2.19 -3.09 -8.54
N PRO A 182 -1.93 -4.24 -9.19
CA PRO A 182 -2.54 -5.48 -8.81
C PRO A 182 -2.14 -5.85 -7.38
N LYS A 183 -3.08 -6.38 -6.60
CA LYS A 183 -2.82 -6.89 -5.24
C LYS A 183 -2.12 -8.26 -5.34
N LEU A 184 -0.90 -8.26 -5.87
CA LEU A 184 -0.13 -9.46 -6.14
C LEU A 184 0.32 -10.10 -4.82
N VAL A 185 -0.20 -11.29 -4.51
CA VAL A 185 0.24 -12.08 -3.35
C VAL A 185 1.70 -12.54 -3.49
N ARG A 186 2.23 -12.63 -4.72
CA ARG A 186 3.66 -12.92 -4.96
C ARG A 186 4.59 -11.72 -4.71
N PHE A 187 4.08 -10.48 -4.78
CA PHE A 187 4.83 -9.25 -4.53
C PHE A 187 4.31 -8.54 -3.29
N VAL A 188 4.25 -9.26 -2.17
CA VAL A 188 3.96 -8.62 -0.90
C VAL A 188 5.20 -7.83 -0.48
N HIS A 189 5.11 -6.50 -0.52
CA HIS A 189 6.12 -5.59 0.04
C HIS A 189 6.11 -5.59 1.59
N ARG A 190 5.74 -6.71 2.21
CA ARG A 190 5.65 -6.88 3.67
C ARG A 190 6.67 -7.92 4.10
N GLY A 191 7.03 -7.89 5.38
CA GLY A 191 8.00 -8.86 5.86
C GLY A 191 9.42 -8.48 5.43
N ASN A 192 10.26 -9.48 5.20
CA ASN A 192 11.69 -9.37 4.96
C ASN A 192 12.08 -8.78 3.58
N TRP A 193 11.19 -8.05 2.89
CA TRP A 193 11.48 -7.46 1.58
C TRP A 193 12.78 -6.63 1.58
N LEU A 194 12.99 -5.75 2.56
CA LEU A 194 14.24 -4.98 2.66
C LEU A 194 15.50 -5.87 2.69
N ARG A 195 15.40 -7.09 3.26
CA ARG A 195 16.51 -8.02 3.31
C ARG A 195 16.67 -8.80 2.00
N ASN A 196 15.56 -9.21 1.38
CA ASN A 196 15.60 -10.20 0.31
C ASN A 196 15.45 -9.62 -1.09
N HIS A 197 15.01 -8.35 -1.23
CA HIS A 197 14.72 -7.74 -2.53
C HIS A 197 15.89 -7.77 -3.50
N HIS A 198 17.14 -7.82 -3.01
CA HIS A 198 18.32 -8.00 -3.85
C HIS A 198 18.31 -9.35 -4.59
N LEU A 199 17.92 -10.45 -3.92
CA LEU A 199 17.78 -11.77 -4.55
C LEU A 199 16.69 -11.76 -5.61
N GLN A 200 15.56 -11.09 -5.33
CA GLN A 200 14.50 -10.94 -6.32
C GLN A 200 14.95 -10.08 -7.51
N ALA A 201 15.68 -8.98 -7.25
CA ALA A 201 16.21 -8.11 -8.31
C ALA A 201 17.26 -8.82 -9.17
N GLU A 202 18.09 -9.67 -8.58
CA GLU A 202 19.07 -10.50 -9.28
C GLU A 202 18.39 -11.57 -10.14
N GLN A 203 17.40 -12.28 -9.58
CA GLN A 203 16.70 -13.37 -10.28
C GLN A 203 15.74 -12.89 -11.38
N GLN A 204 15.03 -11.78 -11.15
CA GLN A 204 13.95 -11.31 -12.03
C GLN A 204 14.35 -10.08 -12.87
N GLY A 205 15.49 -9.46 -12.56
CA GLY A 205 15.96 -8.23 -13.20
C GLY A 205 15.18 -6.98 -12.79
N TYR A 206 15.84 -5.82 -12.89
CA TYR A 206 15.26 -4.52 -12.55
C TYR A 206 14.04 -4.15 -13.42
N ALA A 207 14.02 -4.60 -14.67
CA ALA A 207 12.93 -4.32 -15.61
C ALA A 207 11.57 -4.84 -15.11
N THR A 208 11.56 -5.93 -14.34
CA THR A 208 10.34 -6.49 -13.76
C THR A 208 9.75 -5.57 -12.69
N CYS A 209 10.59 -4.99 -11.84
CA CYS A 209 10.18 -4.01 -10.83
C CYS A 209 9.69 -2.72 -11.46
N GLN A 210 10.35 -2.27 -12.54
CA GLN A 210 10.02 -1.04 -13.27
C GLN A 210 8.66 -1.10 -13.99
N GLN A 211 8.04 -2.28 -14.10
CA GLN A 211 6.68 -2.38 -14.61
C GLN A 211 5.65 -1.74 -13.67
N CYS A 212 5.93 -1.71 -12.36
CA CYS A 212 5.03 -1.15 -11.33
C CYS A 212 5.63 0.02 -10.55
N HIS A 213 6.96 0.14 -10.52
CA HIS A 213 7.67 1.16 -9.75
C HIS A 213 8.43 2.12 -10.67
N LEU A 214 8.45 3.39 -10.30
CA LEU A 214 9.30 4.38 -10.97
C LEU A 214 10.77 4.21 -10.57
N GLU A 215 11.70 4.70 -11.39
CA GLU A 215 13.14 4.68 -11.06
C GLU A 215 13.46 5.37 -9.72
N SER A 216 12.66 6.38 -9.35
CA SER A 216 12.76 7.06 -8.07
C SER A 216 12.56 6.13 -6.87
N PHE A 217 11.85 5.01 -7.03
CA PHE A 217 11.69 4.02 -5.98
C PHE A 217 13.03 3.37 -5.61
N CYS A 218 13.82 2.97 -6.62
CA CYS A 218 15.13 2.37 -6.42
C CYS A 218 16.11 3.40 -5.86
N SER A 219 16.10 4.61 -6.45
CA SER A 219 17.01 5.69 -6.05
C SER A 219 16.73 6.19 -4.63
N ASP A 220 15.51 6.03 -4.11
CA ASP A 220 15.14 6.38 -2.74
C ASP A 220 16.03 5.70 -1.68
N CYS A 221 16.61 4.54 -1.99
CA CYS A 221 17.57 3.85 -1.12
C CYS A 221 18.96 3.68 -1.76
N HIS A 222 19.05 3.48 -3.08
CA HIS A 222 20.31 3.18 -3.77
C HIS A 222 21.05 4.41 -4.32
N SER A 223 20.45 5.61 -4.31
CA SER A 223 21.15 6.83 -4.76
C SER A 223 22.14 7.32 -3.70
N ALA A 224 23.43 7.35 -4.07
CA ALA A 224 24.47 7.95 -3.24
C ALA A 224 24.43 9.49 -3.24
N VAL A 225 23.82 10.10 -4.26
CA VAL A 225 23.79 11.55 -4.47
C VAL A 225 22.56 12.19 -3.84
N ASP A 226 21.42 11.50 -3.89
CA ASP A 226 20.12 12.04 -3.47
C ASP A 226 19.78 11.70 -2.01
N ASN A 227 20.39 10.67 -1.43
CA ASN A 227 20.18 10.30 -0.02
C ASN A 227 21.06 11.13 0.93
N LYS A 228 20.97 12.47 0.81
CA LYS A 228 21.63 13.42 1.73
C LYS A 228 21.00 13.44 3.12
N ILE A 229 19.81 12.84 3.27
CA ILE A 229 19.11 12.70 4.54
C ILE A 229 19.33 11.29 5.06
N LYS A 230 19.73 11.17 6.34
CA LYS A 230 19.82 9.86 7.02
C LYS A 230 18.50 9.11 6.89
N MET A 231 18.53 7.81 6.62
CA MET A 231 17.33 6.99 6.47
C MET A 231 16.38 7.12 7.69
N SER A 232 16.92 7.29 8.90
CA SER A 232 16.16 7.55 10.13
C SER A 232 15.37 8.86 10.10
N GLY A 233 15.90 9.90 9.45
CA GLY A 233 15.23 11.19 9.27
C GLY A 233 14.24 11.17 8.10
N LYS A 234 14.51 10.36 7.07
CA LYS A 234 13.64 10.19 5.91
C LYS A 234 12.38 9.39 6.25
N TRP A 235 12.51 8.37 7.11
CA TRP A 235 11.41 7.46 7.48
C TRP A 235 11.20 7.36 8.99
N PRO A 236 10.91 8.47 9.70
CA PRO A 236 10.88 8.50 11.17
C PRO A 236 9.76 7.65 11.79
N ARG A 237 8.68 7.38 11.04
CA ARG A 237 7.52 6.58 11.51
C ARG A 237 7.67 5.08 11.29
N ARG A 238 8.75 4.61 10.62
CA ARG A 238 8.97 3.19 10.37
C ARG A 238 9.55 2.54 11.63
N VAL A 239 8.70 1.92 12.45
CA VAL A 239 9.13 1.27 13.71
C VAL A 239 9.25 -0.26 13.61
N ASP A 240 9.00 -0.82 12.43
CA ASP A 240 9.02 -2.25 12.16
C ASP A 240 10.42 -2.89 12.34
N ARG A 241 10.48 -4.18 12.71
CA ARG A 241 11.73 -4.91 13.02
C ARG A 241 12.70 -4.99 11.82
N GLN A 242 12.24 -4.79 10.59
CA GLN A 242 13.08 -4.91 9.40
C GLN A 242 13.85 -3.62 9.13
N PHE A 243 13.27 -2.48 9.45
CA PHE A 243 13.94 -1.20 9.33
C PHE A 243 15.02 -1.02 10.42
N ILE A 244 16.29 -1.05 10.00
CA ILE A 244 17.47 -0.91 10.89
C ILE A 244 17.81 0.52 11.23
N HIS A 245 17.41 1.47 10.39
CA HIS A 245 17.77 2.88 10.54
C HIS A 245 16.74 3.63 11.39
N ARG A 246 16.28 3.03 12.48
CA ARG A 246 15.32 3.68 13.38
C ARG A 246 16.00 4.59 14.38
N GLY A 247 15.20 5.43 15.05
CA GLY A 247 15.69 6.30 16.12
C GLY A 247 16.34 5.54 17.28
N ASP A 248 15.96 4.29 17.52
CA ASP A 248 16.48 3.40 18.57
C ASP A 248 17.69 2.54 18.13
N TRP A 249 18.34 2.88 17.00
CA TRP A 249 19.40 2.06 16.41
C TRP A 249 20.56 1.80 17.39
N ILE A 250 21.04 2.83 18.09
CA ILE A 250 22.22 2.70 18.97
C ILE A 250 22.01 1.61 20.03
N ASP A 251 20.81 1.54 20.61
CA ASP A 251 20.48 0.59 21.69
C ASP A 251 20.38 -0.85 21.20
N ARG A 252 19.98 -1.04 19.93
CA ARG A 252 19.64 -2.37 19.39
C ARG A 252 20.69 -2.95 18.46
N HIS A 253 21.51 -2.11 17.86
CA HIS A 253 22.52 -2.56 16.91
C HIS A 253 23.57 -3.51 17.49
N PRO A 254 23.96 -3.51 18.79
CA PRO A 254 24.96 -4.43 19.28
C PRO A 254 24.48 -5.88 19.19
N VAL A 255 23.20 -6.12 19.46
CA VAL A 255 22.57 -7.45 19.32
C VAL A 255 22.51 -7.84 17.85
N ARG A 256 22.08 -6.92 16.98
CA ARG A 256 21.93 -7.21 15.54
C ARG A 256 23.27 -7.44 14.83
N ALA A 257 24.30 -6.65 15.16
CA ALA A 257 25.63 -6.79 14.59
C ALA A 257 26.32 -8.11 15.02
N ARG A 258 25.96 -8.66 16.18
CA ARG A 258 26.43 -10.00 16.61
C ARG A 258 25.72 -11.13 15.89
N LEU A 259 24.42 -10.96 15.66
CA LEU A 259 23.62 -11.96 14.93
C LEU A 259 24.02 -12.01 13.46
N ASP A 260 24.17 -10.85 12.82
CA ASP A 260 24.43 -10.73 11.39
C ASP A 260 24.97 -9.32 11.07
N SER A 261 26.30 -9.18 11.07
CA SER A 261 26.98 -7.95 10.64
C SER A 261 27.05 -7.80 9.12
N GLN A 262 26.92 -8.90 8.37
CA GLN A 262 27.00 -8.89 6.91
C GLN A 262 25.83 -8.16 6.28
N ALA A 263 24.63 -8.24 6.89
CA ALA A 263 23.48 -7.46 6.46
C ALA A 263 23.73 -5.93 6.42
N CYS A 264 24.64 -5.40 7.24
CA CYS A 264 25.01 -3.98 7.21
C CYS A 264 26.00 -3.68 6.08
N LEU A 265 26.89 -4.64 5.77
CA LEU A 265 27.92 -4.49 4.74
C LEU A 265 27.37 -4.56 3.31
N ALA A 266 26.12 -5.00 3.16
CA ALA A 266 25.39 -4.91 1.90
C ALA A 266 25.22 -3.45 1.41
N CYS A 267 25.24 -2.46 2.32
CA CYS A 267 25.10 -1.05 1.97
C CYS A 267 26.22 -0.17 2.55
N HIS A 268 26.81 -0.54 3.69
CA HIS A 268 27.85 0.23 4.37
C HIS A 268 29.24 -0.39 4.20
N ARG A 269 30.27 0.47 4.24
CA ARG A 269 31.66 0.00 4.32
C ARG A 269 32.04 -0.23 5.78
N ILE A 270 33.03 -1.10 6.02
CA ILE A 270 33.53 -1.40 7.37
C ILE A 270 34.00 -0.14 8.12
N ASN A 271 34.51 0.86 7.41
CA ASN A 271 34.95 2.12 8.00
C ASN A 271 33.79 2.88 8.67
N THR A 272 32.55 2.71 8.20
CA THR A 272 31.36 3.29 8.85
C THR A 272 31.23 2.82 10.30
N CYS A 273 31.51 1.53 10.57
CA CYS A 273 31.53 0.99 11.93
C CYS A 273 32.69 1.60 12.73
N ASN A 274 33.90 1.55 12.17
CA ASN A 274 35.13 1.98 12.85
C ASN A 274 35.10 3.48 13.21
N ASP A 275 34.65 4.33 12.30
CA ASP A 275 34.63 5.77 12.51
C ASP A 275 33.59 6.19 13.55
N CYS A 276 32.42 5.53 13.55
CA CYS A 276 31.41 5.74 14.59
C CYS A 276 31.90 5.25 15.96
N HIS A 277 32.52 4.07 16.01
CA HIS A 277 33.03 3.52 17.27
C HIS A 277 34.17 4.38 17.82
N ARG A 278 35.08 4.82 16.95
CA ARG A 278 36.18 5.73 17.30
C ARG A 278 35.67 7.08 17.82
N ARG A 279 34.75 7.75 17.10
CA ARG A 279 34.20 9.05 17.53
C ARG A 279 33.39 8.96 18.83
N SER A 280 32.76 7.81 19.09
CA SER A 280 31.96 7.56 20.29
C SER A 280 32.80 7.02 21.45
N GLY A 281 34.12 6.88 21.31
CA GLY A 281 35.00 6.35 22.35
C GLY A 281 34.78 4.86 22.66
N LEU A 282 34.07 4.13 21.79
CA LEU A 282 33.77 2.71 21.95
C LEU A 282 34.88 1.91 21.25
N GLN A 283 35.83 1.35 21.99
CA GLN A 283 36.81 0.43 21.40
C GLN A 283 36.28 -1.01 21.41
N VAL A 284 36.38 -1.68 20.27
CA VAL A 284 36.12 -3.12 20.16
C VAL A 284 37.29 -3.84 20.82
N VAL A 285 37.16 -4.16 22.10
CA VAL A 285 38.11 -5.04 22.79
C VAL A 285 37.99 -6.44 22.18
N LYS A 286 39.07 -6.93 21.56
CA LYS A 286 39.24 -8.35 21.22
C LYS A 286 38.98 -9.15 22.48
N SER A 287 37.80 -9.77 22.59
CA SER A 287 37.50 -10.65 23.71
C SER A 287 38.31 -11.93 23.50
N GLY A 288 39.36 -12.10 24.30
CA GLY A 288 39.92 -13.42 24.55
C GLY A 288 38.82 -14.33 25.08
N LEU A 289 38.81 -15.59 24.64
CA LEU A 289 37.87 -16.63 25.07
C LEU A 289 37.72 -16.59 26.60
N SER A 290 36.52 -16.25 27.07
CA SER A 290 36.16 -16.46 28.47
C SER A 290 35.40 -17.78 28.55
N ILE A 291 35.86 -18.67 29.44
CA ILE A 291 35.41 -20.07 29.58
C ILE A 291 33.99 -20.17 30.19
N LEU A 292 33.37 -19.04 30.51
CA LEU A 292 31.95 -18.91 30.83
C LEU A 292 31.31 -18.09 29.70
N GLY A 293 30.58 -18.77 28.81
CA GLY A 293 30.02 -18.26 27.55
C GLY A 293 29.58 -16.80 27.60
N GLY A 294 30.40 -15.93 27.00
CA GLY A 294 30.34 -14.49 27.17
C GLY A 294 29.16 -13.82 26.47
N HIS A 295 28.29 -13.23 27.28
CA HIS A 295 27.38 -12.16 26.88
C HIS A 295 28.18 -10.85 26.80
N PRO A 296 28.21 -10.11 25.67
CA PRO A 296 28.95 -8.86 25.62
C PRO A 296 28.02 -7.72 26.06
N ILE A 297 27.82 -7.64 27.36
CA ILE A 297 27.69 -6.32 27.98
C ILE A 297 29.12 -5.76 27.95
N VAL A 298 29.25 -4.50 27.57
CA VAL A 298 30.50 -3.73 27.73
C VAL A 298 31.23 -4.20 28.99
N ARG A 299 32.48 -4.63 28.87
CA ARG A 299 33.39 -4.81 30.00
C ARG A 299 33.57 -3.43 30.65
N VAL A 300 32.63 -3.02 31.48
CA VAL A 300 32.96 -2.29 32.70
C VAL A 300 33.76 -3.31 33.51
N ALA A 301 34.98 -2.97 33.85
CA ALA A 301 35.95 -3.87 34.44
C ALA A 301 35.35 -4.71 35.57
N ALA A 302 35.86 -5.93 35.75
CA ALA A 302 35.60 -6.81 36.89
C ALA A 302 36.21 -6.26 38.21
N GLY A 303 35.98 -4.97 38.46
CA GLY A 303 36.46 -4.17 39.57
C GLY A 303 35.67 -2.87 39.57
N GLY A 304 34.37 -2.96 39.87
CA GLY A 304 33.50 -1.79 39.90
C GLY A 304 32.06 -2.11 39.54
N HIS A 305 31.33 -2.78 40.42
CA HIS A 305 29.92 -2.46 40.53
C HIS A 305 29.83 -1.08 41.16
N ASP A 306 29.41 -0.07 40.38
CA ASP A 306 28.88 1.14 40.97
C ASP A 306 27.62 0.74 41.76
N THR A 307 27.74 0.70 43.07
CA THR A 307 26.64 0.40 43.99
C THR A 307 25.81 1.64 44.31
N SER A 308 26.04 2.76 43.60
CA SER A 308 25.25 3.96 43.79
C SER A 308 23.76 3.69 43.47
N PRO A 309 22.82 4.33 44.20
CA PRO A 309 21.39 4.18 43.93
C PRO A 309 20.98 4.49 42.48
N ALA A 310 21.75 5.34 41.79
CA ALA A 310 21.55 5.71 40.39
C ALA A 310 22.05 4.66 39.39
N ALA A 311 23.03 3.83 39.75
CA ALA A 311 23.49 2.69 38.96
C ALA A 311 22.59 1.47 39.15
N LEU A 312 22.11 1.24 40.38
CA LEU A 312 21.15 0.17 40.69
C LEU A 312 19.81 0.36 39.96
N SER A 313 19.36 1.60 39.73
CA SER A 313 18.17 1.88 38.92
C SER A 313 18.37 1.63 37.42
N LYS A 314 19.62 1.71 36.93
CA LYS A 314 20.00 1.39 35.53
C LYS A 314 20.26 -0.11 35.32
N ILE A 315 20.63 -0.85 36.38
CA ILE A 315 20.74 -2.32 36.38
C ILE A 315 19.35 -3.00 36.29
N ARG A 316 18.26 -2.24 36.50
CA ARG A 316 16.86 -2.68 36.24
C ARG A 316 16.51 -2.74 34.75
N LEU A 317 17.47 -3.09 33.90
CA LEU A 317 17.20 -3.37 32.50
C LEU A 317 16.06 -4.40 32.43
N ASN A 318 15.03 -3.98 31.72
CA ASN A 318 13.68 -4.50 31.71
C ASN A 318 13.65 -6.04 31.75
N ILE A 319 13.29 -6.63 32.90
CA ILE A 319 13.19 -8.09 33.06
C ILE A 319 12.28 -8.73 32.00
N VAL A 320 11.32 -7.97 31.45
CA VAL A 320 10.44 -8.37 30.35
C VAL A 320 11.19 -8.58 29.04
N GLU A 321 12.24 -7.79 28.76
CA GLU A 321 13.06 -7.95 27.56
C GLU A 321 13.96 -9.20 27.64
N CYS A 322 14.46 -9.53 28.83
CA CYS A 322 15.21 -10.76 29.05
C CYS A 322 14.30 -12.00 29.00
N ALA A 323 13.10 -11.91 29.59
CA ALA A 323 12.10 -12.97 29.60
C ALA A 323 11.58 -13.30 28.18
N GLY A 324 11.54 -12.31 27.28
CA GLY A 324 11.06 -12.49 25.91
C GLY A 324 11.89 -13.41 25.01
N CYS A 325 13.14 -13.72 25.39
CA CYS A 325 14.01 -14.66 24.65
C CYS A 325 14.45 -15.88 25.47
N HIS A 326 14.49 -15.79 26.80
CA HIS A 326 14.94 -16.87 27.69
C HIS A 326 13.80 -17.38 28.60
N GLU A 327 12.72 -17.86 27.99
CA GLU A 327 11.53 -18.39 28.67
C GLU A 327 11.62 -19.93 28.88
N SER A 328 12.73 -20.40 29.45
CA SER A 328 12.89 -21.81 29.85
C SER A 328 12.52 -22.02 31.32
N ARG A 329 12.43 -23.28 31.78
CA ARG A 329 12.11 -23.64 33.20
C ARG A 329 12.96 -22.89 34.25
N GLN A 330 14.12 -22.34 33.87
CA GLN A 330 14.91 -21.40 34.67
C GLN A 330 15.31 -20.18 33.80
N PRO A 331 14.61 -19.04 33.93
CA PRO A 331 14.98 -17.80 33.25
C PRO A 331 16.38 -17.31 33.67
N ILE A 332 17.19 -16.88 32.71
CA ILE A 332 18.57 -16.44 32.96
C ILE A 332 18.68 -15.26 33.94
N CYS A 333 17.62 -14.45 34.05
CA CYS A 333 17.56 -13.36 35.02
C CYS A 333 17.56 -13.84 36.48
N LEU A 334 17.14 -15.08 36.76
CA LEU A 334 17.16 -15.65 38.11
C LEU A 334 18.58 -15.90 38.64
N ASN A 335 19.59 -15.98 37.76
CA ASN A 335 20.99 -16.14 38.17
C ASN A 335 21.56 -14.90 38.87
N CYS A 336 20.89 -13.76 38.73
CA CYS A 336 21.32 -12.49 39.32
C CYS A 336 20.27 -11.89 40.28
N HIS A 337 18.98 -12.13 40.02
CA HIS A 337 17.87 -11.46 40.71
C HIS A 337 17.07 -12.38 41.67
N SER A 338 17.49 -13.64 41.86
CA SER A 338 16.86 -14.52 42.86
C SER A 338 17.57 -14.44 44.21
N ASP A 339 16.84 -14.78 45.28
CA ASP A 339 17.37 -14.79 46.65
C ASP A 339 18.54 -15.77 46.83
N ASP A 340 18.58 -16.85 46.05
CA ASP A 340 19.60 -17.90 46.10
C ASP A 340 20.89 -17.53 45.32
N THR A 341 20.99 -16.31 44.77
CA THR A 341 22.06 -15.90 43.85
C THR A 341 22.69 -14.55 44.26
N LEU A 342 22.86 -13.60 43.33
CA LEU A 342 23.42 -12.27 43.62
C LEU A 342 22.43 -11.34 44.33
N ALA A 343 21.17 -11.76 44.50
CA ALA A 343 20.12 -11.06 45.25
C ALA A 343 19.93 -9.58 44.84
N ILE A 344 20.19 -9.24 43.57
CA ILE A 344 20.02 -7.87 43.08
C ILE A 344 18.53 -7.57 43.02
N ASN A 345 18.04 -6.69 43.89
CA ASN A 345 16.61 -6.39 44.01
C ASN A 345 16.05 -5.81 42.69
N PRO A 346 15.16 -6.54 41.99
CA PRO A 346 14.58 -6.08 40.73
C PRO A 346 13.42 -5.09 40.95
N HIS A 347 12.96 -4.91 42.19
CA HIS A 347 11.81 -4.08 42.51
C HIS A 347 12.16 -2.58 42.54
N PRO A 348 11.19 -1.70 42.24
CA PRO A 348 11.37 -0.26 42.36
C PRO A 348 11.61 0.17 43.82
N PRO A 349 12.19 1.36 44.07
CA PRO A 349 12.41 1.87 45.42
C PRO A 349 11.04 2.10 46.08
N GLY A 350 10.89 1.70 47.35
CA GLY A 350 9.60 1.79 48.05
C GLY A 350 8.58 0.73 47.64
N PHE A 351 9.00 -0.30 46.88
CA PHE A 351 8.15 -1.46 46.62
C PHE A 351 7.92 -2.23 47.92
N ASP A 352 6.81 -1.91 48.59
CA ASP A 352 6.20 -2.76 49.58
C ASP A 352 5.19 -3.66 48.86
N PRO A 353 5.48 -4.96 48.70
CA PRO A 353 4.60 -5.82 47.95
C PRO A 353 3.23 -5.98 48.61
N GLN A 354 3.01 -5.61 49.89
CA GLN A 354 1.86 -6.03 50.73
C GLN A 354 1.54 -7.54 50.64
N LEU A 355 2.43 -8.32 50.03
CA LEU A 355 2.22 -9.68 49.56
C LEU A 355 3.37 -10.51 50.07
N SER A 356 3.03 -11.65 50.67
CA SER A 356 4.02 -12.60 51.16
C SER A 356 4.83 -13.19 50.01
N ARG A 357 6.16 -13.11 50.12
CA ARG A 357 7.16 -13.59 49.16
C ARG A 357 7.00 -15.08 48.82
N THR A 358 6.44 -15.86 49.75
CA THR A 358 6.28 -17.31 49.62
C THR A 358 4.86 -17.74 49.26
N LYS A 359 3.83 -16.90 49.48
CA LYS A 359 2.43 -17.31 49.27
C LYS A 359 1.99 -17.27 47.81
N ARG A 360 2.55 -16.39 46.97
CA ARG A 360 2.17 -16.32 45.54
C ARG A 360 3.14 -17.07 44.63
N ALA A 361 2.59 -17.82 43.67
CA ALA A 361 3.36 -18.64 42.73
C ALA A 361 4.36 -17.84 41.89
N VAL A 362 4.04 -16.59 41.57
CA VAL A 362 4.93 -15.68 40.84
C VAL A 362 6.12 -15.23 41.70
N CYS A 363 5.91 -14.97 42.99
CA CYS A 363 6.96 -14.57 43.92
C CYS A 363 7.90 -15.74 44.24
N ARG A 364 7.37 -16.96 44.33
CA ARG A 364 8.16 -18.19 44.55
C ARG A 364 9.15 -18.52 43.43
N LYS A 365 9.05 -17.87 42.26
CA LYS A 365 10.04 -18.03 41.20
C LYS A 365 11.37 -17.35 41.53
N CYS A 366 11.34 -16.29 42.34
CA CYS A 366 12.53 -15.53 42.73
C CYS A 366 12.85 -15.67 44.22
N HIS A 367 11.86 -15.99 45.06
CA HIS A 367 11.96 -16.06 46.51
C HIS A 367 11.65 -17.48 47.01
N ARG A 368 12.66 -18.20 47.50
CA ARG A 368 12.48 -19.56 48.04
C ARG A 368 12.26 -19.62 49.56
N SER A 369 12.33 -18.47 50.24
CA SER A 369 12.14 -18.30 51.69
C SER A 369 11.36 -17.03 52.03
#